data_AF-A0A7V8FSY6-F1
#
_entry.id   AF-A0A7V8FSY6-F1
#
_cell.length_a   1.000
_cell.length_b   1.000
_cell.length_c   1.000
_cell.angle_alpha   90.00
_cell.angle_beta   90.00
_cell.angle_gamma   90.00
#
_symmetry.space_group_name_H-M   'P 1'
#
loop_
_entity.id
_entity.type
_entity.pdbx_description
1 polymer ?
#
loop_
_entity_poly.entity_id
_entity_poly.type
_entity_poly.pdbx_seq_one_letter_code
_entity_poly.pdbx_strand_id
1 'polypeptide(L)' 'MANVNSRVQKHRAALRLAGLRPVQLWVPDTRLPHFAEECRRQCLLVAQADNADTGMHQLMDDSLADVEGWTE' A
#
# COMPACT_ATOMS: atom_id res chain seq x y z
N MET A 1 11.57 -31.57 5.13
CA MET A 1 10.94 -30.24 5.35
C MET A 1 10.95 -29.47 4.03
N ALA A 2 9.83 -28.88 3.62
CA ALA A 2 9.78 -28.10 2.39
C ALA A 2 10.67 -26.85 2.50
N ASN A 3 11.65 -26.72 1.62
CA ASN A 3 12.55 -25.56 1.56
C ASN A 3 11.73 -24.28 1.35
N VAL A 4 12.13 -23.16 1.97
CA VAL A 4 11.50 -21.83 1.81
C VAL A 4 11.20 -21.51 0.35
N ASN A 5 12.11 -21.85 -0.56
CA ASN A 5 11.93 -21.61 -2.00
C ASN A 5 10.68 -22.34 -2.56
N SER A 6 10.50 -23.61 -2.20
CA SER A 6 9.33 -24.40 -2.63
C SER A 6 8.00 -23.82 -2.11
N ARG A 7 7.99 -23.26 -0.89
CA ARG A 7 6.82 -22.59 -0.31
C ARG A 7 6.49 -21.30 -1.05
N VAL A 8 7.51 -20.49 -1.34
CA VAL A 8 7.35 -19.24 -2.11
C VAL A 8 6.85 -19.52 -3.53
N GLN A 9 7.37 -20.55 -4.19
CA GLN A 9 6.91 -20.95 -5.53
C GLN A 9 5.44 -21.38 -5.52
N LYS A 10 5.03 -22.26 -4.60
CA LYS A 10 3.64 -22.70 -4.47
C LYS A 10 2.69 -21.52 -4.21
N HIS A 11 3.09 -20.60 -3.34
CA HIS A 11 2.28 -19.41 -3.04
C HIS A 11 2.13 -18.50 -4.27
N ARG A 12 3.22 -18.20 -4.99
CA ARG A 12 3.16 -17.39 -6.23
C ARG A 12 2.32 -18.08 -7.32
N ALA A 13 2.35 -19.41 -7.42
CA ALA A 13 1.52 -20.13 -8.37
C ALA A 13 0.02 -19.97 -8.07
N ALA A 14 -0.38 -20.07 -6.80
CA ALA A 14 -1.77 -19.84 -6.39
C ALA A 14 -2.23 -18.41 -6.68
N LEU A 15 -1.39 -17.39 -6.40
CA LEU A 15 -1.73 -16.00 -6.71
C LEU A 15 -1.91 -15.77 -8.22
N ARG A 16 -1.08 -16.40 -9.07
CA ARG A 16 -1.24 -16.32 -10.53
C ARG A 16 -2.55 -16.94 -11.00
N LEU A 17 -2.95 -18.08 -10.42
CA LEU A 17 -4.24 -18.72 -10.73
C LEU A 17 -5.43 -17.85 -10.31
N ALA A 18 -5.28 -17.05 -9.25
CA ALA A 18 -6.26 -16.04 -8.82
C ALA A 18 -6.24 -14.75 -9.68
N GLY A 19 -5.47 -14.71 -10.77
CA GLY A 19 -5.39 -13.57 -11.68
C GLY A 19 -4.42 -12.47 -11.25
N LEU A 20 -3.62 -12.67 -10.20
CA LEU A 20 -2.69 -11.67 -9.68
C LEU A 20 -1.32 -11.76 -10.37
N ARG A 21 -0.74 -10.60 -10.71
CA ARG A 21 0.60 -10.49 -11.26
C ARG A 21 1.61 -10.09 -10.16
N PRO A 22 2.69 -10.84 -9.95
CA PRO A 22 3.73 -10.44 -9.00
C PRO A 22 4.49 -9.22 -9.53
N VAL A 23 4.64 -8.19 -8.69
CA VAL A 23 5.52 -7.04 -8.92
C VAL A 23 6.66 -7.10 -7.91
N GLN A 24 7.90 -6.94 -8.39
CA GLN A 24 9.07 -6.82 -7.52
C GLN A 24 9.47 -5.35 -7.46
N LEU A 25 9.46 -4.80 -6.25
CA LEU A 25 9.84 -3.43 -5.96
C LEU A 25 11.05 -3.47 -5.05
N TRP A 26 12.00 -2.58 -5.31
CA TRP A 26 13.09 -2.30 -4.39
C TRP A 26 12.60 -1.28 -3.38
N VAL A 27 12.63 -1.66 -2.10
CA VAL A 27 12.25 -0.80 -0.97
C VAL A 27 13.50 -0.47 -0.14
N PRO A 28 13.52 0.66 0.57
CA PRO A 28 14.60 0.95 1.51
C PRO A 28 14.78 -0.17 2.53
N ASP A 29 16.03 -0.49 2.87
CA ASP A 29 16.32 -1.51 3.88
C ASP A 29 15.95 -0.99 5.27
N THR A 30 14.94 -1.60 5.87
CA THR A 30 14.36 -1.18 7.16
C THR A 30 15.28 -1.42 8.35
N ARG A 31 16.39 -2.13 8.15
CA ARG A 31 17.39 -2.45 9.18
C ARG A 31 18.49 -1.40 9.30
N LEU A 32 18.56 -0.45 8.36
CA LEU A 32 19.54 0.61 8.41
C LEU A 32 19.17 1.62 9.52
N PRO A 33 20.15 2.16 10.27
CA PRO A 33 19.89 3.08 11.38
C PRO A 33 19.13 4.35 10.95
N HIS A 34 19.29 4.77 9.68
CA HIS A 34 18.63 5.95 9.11
C HIS A 34 17.23 5.69 8.54
N PHE A 35 16.73 4.46 8.60
CA PHE A 35 15.42 4.13 8.03
C PHE A 35 14.29 4.93 8.69
N ALA A 36 14.36 5.19 10.00
CA ALA A 36 13.35 5.98 10.69
C ALA A 36 13.30 7.44 10.19
N GLU A 37 14.44 8.01 9.82
CA GLU A 37 14.54 9.35 9.26
C GLU A 37 13.96 9.40 7.84
N GLU A 38 14.30 8.40 7.02
CA GLU A 38 13.76 8.27 5.67
C GLU A 38 12.24 8.04 5.68
N CYS A 39 11.75 7.19 6.59
CA CYS A 39 10.32 6.97 6.80
C CYS A 39 9.62 8.29 7.15
N ARG A 40 10.16 9.04 8.11
CA ARG A 40 9.63 10.36 8.48
C ARG A 40 9.60 11.32 7.27
N ARG A 41 10.70 11.38 6.51
CA ARG A 41 10.81 12.24 5.32
C ARG A 41 9.76 11.88 4.27
N GLN A 42 9.57 10.59 3.98
CA GLN A 42 8.58 10.14 3.01
C GLN A 42 7.14 10.36 3.49
N CYS A 43 6.84 10.11 4.76
CA CYS A 43 5.51 10.40 5.33
C CYS A 43 5.15 11.88 5.19
N LEU A 44 6.11 12.79 5.44
CA LEU A 44 5.88 14.23 5.26
C LEU A 44 5.61 14.60 3.80
N LEU A 45 6.32 13.98 2.84
CA LEU A 45 6.08 14.22 1.42
C LEU A 45 4.69 13.74 0.98
N VAL A 46 4.27 12.56 1.43
CA VAL A 46 2.93 12.03 1.15
C VAL A 46 1.86 12.94 1.75
N ALA A 47 2.00 13.33 3.02
CA ALA A 47 1.04 14.23 3.66
C ALA A 47 0.94 15.60 2.97
N GLN A 48 2.06 16.12 2.46
CA GLN A 48 2.05 17.37 1.67
C GLN A 48 1.37 17.19 0.32
N ALA A 49 1.62 16.08 -0.37
CA ALA A 49 0.99 15.77 -1.65
C ALA A 49 -0.54 15.60 -1.49
N ASP A 50 -0.96 14.86 -0.46
CA ASP A 50 -2.37 14.65 -0.14
C ASP A 50 -3.06 15.99 0.16
N ASN A 51 -2.46 16.83 1.01
CA ASN A 51 -3.02 18.15 1.36
C ASN A 51 -3.14 19.08 0.15
N ALA A 52 -2.18 19.01 -0.78
CA ALA A 52 -2.22 19.79 -2.02
C ALA A 52 -3.30 19.29 -3.00
N ASP A 53 -3.80 18.06 -2.83
CA ASP A 53 -4.85 17.48 -3.68
C ASP A 53 -6.24 17.86 -3.18
N THR A 54 -6.62 19.11 -3.44
CA THR A 54 -7.95 19.63 -3.09
C THR A 54 -9.09 18.84 -3.77
N GLY A 55 -8.83 18.27 -4.95
CA GLY A 55 -9.82 17.46 -5.66
C GLY A 55 -10.15 16.16 -4.93
N MET A 56 -9.12 15.48 -4.43
CA MET A 56 -9.30 14.30 -3.57
C MET A 56 -10.01 14.65 -2.26
N HIS A 57 -9.67 15.78 -1.63
CA HIS A 57 -10.37 16.22 -0.42
C HIS A 57 -11.85 16.46 -0.66
N GLN A 58 -12.20 17.19 -1.72
CA GLN A 58 -13.61 17.44 -2.07
C GLN A 58 -14.35 16.12 -2.37
N LEU A 59 -13.72 15.22 -3.14
CA LEU A 59 -14.30 13.91 -3.44
C LEU A 59 -14.59 13.11 -2.16
N MET A 60 -13.67 13.12 -1.18
CA MET A 60 -13.84 12.40 0.08
C MET A 60 -14.98 13.00 0.92
N ASP A 61 -15.08 14.33 0.99
CA ASP A 61 -16.16 15.02 1.70
C ASP A 61 -17.52 14.73 1.05
N ASP A 62 -17.61 14.81 -0.27
CA ASP A 62 -18.84 14.51 -1.04
C ASP A 62 -19.23 13.03 -0.86
N SER A 63 -18.26 12.11 -0.96
CA SER A 63 -18.49 10.67 -0.78
C SER A 63 -18.99 10.34 0.63
N LEU A 64 -18.50 11.05 1.67
CA LEU A 64 -18.94 10.87 3.05
C LEU A 64 -20.39 11.31 3.24
N ALA A 65 -20.79 12.42 2.60
CA ALA A 65 -22.17 12.90 2.63
C ALA A 65 -23.14 11.92 1.97
N ASP A 66 -22.71 11.19 0.94
CA ASP A 66 -23.50 10.18 0.23
C ASP A 66 -23.64 8.83 0.98
N VAL A 67 -23.02 8.66 2.15
CA VAL A 67 -23.16 7.43 2.97
C VAL A 67 -24.49 7.40 3.75
N GLU A 68 -25.26 8.49 3.80
CA GLU A 68 -26.60 8.49 4.38
C GLU A 68 -27.52 7.49 3.65
N GLY A 69 -27.82 6.37 4.31
CA GLY A 69 -28.67 5.30 3.77
C GLY A 69 -28.00 3.93 3.62
N TRP A 70 -26.70 3.80 3.93
CA TRP A 70 -26.06 2.50 4.11
C TRP A 70 -26.46 1.88 5.46
N THR A 71 -27.72 1.49 5.56
CA THR A 71 -28.19 0.52 6.57
C THR A 71 -28.12 -0.88 5.96
N GLU A 72 -27.81 -1.89 6.79
CA GLU A 72 -27.65 -3.32 6.43
C GLU A 72 -28.67 -3.87 5.42
#